data_AF-A0A2G3E8T7-F1
#
_entry.id   AF-A0A2G3E8T7-F1
#
_cell.length_a   1.000
_cell.length_b   1.000
_cell.length_c   1.000
_cell.angle_alpha   90.00
_cell.angle_beta   90.00
_cell.angle_gamma   90.00
#
_symmetry.space_group_name_H-M   'P 1'
#
loop_
_entity.id
_entity.type
_entity.pdbx_description
1 polymer ?
#
loop_
_entity_poly.entity_id
_entity_poly.type
_entity_poly.pdbx_seq_one_letter_code
_entity_poly.pdbx_strand_id
1 'polypeptide(L)'
;MNNIESISYSTSSKYITKTSSEEVKSLDIYKNDYSEAERNAIFNVDLYNNYNDWNIVVNRGPAVMANSLGDRIFEDSSKIIQEYFKGEKTAEDVEKFMSECCDLMIEYQTYVTPENTLSDSDKEEIIGAIYSLFSFRNTVQGVAYCSELGNELNKQYESNDTNYVYYDADVYYNWKQLSQKLTSSANKVVDDVLGYEINIIKHSKKYPDNGFNLQWNFDAALGKQVASLLDTDIEPPKGFKFLFKDMSRADNMTDGLMIHCPLRIWSGDLVDELTISLSLPKAGDADYLGGFMNLEELQNKYNFSNKEYDFLKNIQVFTRLYGVKNYDSLRNTLKAVQNKHFN
;
A
#
# COMPACT_ATOMS: atom_id res chain seq x y z
N MET A 1 5.93 10.05 66.79
CA MET A 1 5.34 8.70 66.59
C MET A 1 3.89 8.90 66.23
N ASN A 2 3.54 8.40 65.04
CA ASN A 2 2.27 8.60 64.35
C ASN A 2 1.13 7.90 65.10
N ASN A 3 -0.02 8.56 65.20
CA ASN A 3 -1.30 7.87 65.35
C ASN A 3 -2.26 8.38 64.27
N ILE A 4 -2.86 7.40 63.61
CA ILE A 4 -3.68 7.49 62.42
C ILE A 4 -5.12 7.83 62.86
N GLU A 5 -5.68 8.93 62.37
CA GLU A 5 -7.13 9.11 62.32
C GLU A 5 -7.60 8.88 60.88
N SER A 6 -8.50 7.91 60.74
CA SER A 6 -9.15 7.56 59.48
C SER A 6 -10.27 8.56 59.21
N ILE A 7 -10.11 9.36 58.15
CA ILE A 7 -11.17 10.22 57.63
C ILE A 7 -12.00 9.40 56.64
N SER A 8 -13.25 9.13 57.01
CA SER A 8 -14.28 8.61 56.12
C SER A 8 -14.81 9.73 55.23
N TYR A 9 -14.66 9.59 53.91
CA TYR A 9 -15.32 10.46 52.95
C TYR A 9 -16.60 9.80 52.45
N SER A 10 -17.75 10.38 52.79
CA SER A 10 -19.03 10.04 52.17
C SER A 10 -19.07 10.63 50.76
N THR A 11 -18.97 9.79 49.74
CA THR A 11 -19.27 10.19 48.36
C THR A 11 -20.76 10.00 48.09
N SER A 12 -21.54 11.08 48.17
CA SER A 12 -22.84 11.14 47.52
C SER A 12 -22.62 11.45 46.04
N SER A 13 -22.38 10.43 45.20
CA SER A 13 -22.47 10.59 43.76
C SER A 13 -23.94 10.48 43.35
N LYS A 14 -24.55 11.61 43.00
CA LYS A 14 -25.78 11.62 42.20
C LYS A 14 -25.43 11.08 40.82
N TYR A 15 -25.79 9.82 40.58
CA TYR A 15 -25.77 9.23 39.25
C TYR A 15 -26.71 10.01 38.33
N ILE A 16 -26.14 10.70 37.33
CA ILE A 16 -26.86 10.94 36.08
C ILE A 16 -26.50 9.75 35.19
N THR A 17 -27.26 8.67 35.34
CA THR A 17 -27.36 7.63 34.31
C THR A 17 -28.01 8.28 33.10
N LYS A 18 -27.22 8.67 32.10
CA LYS A 18 -27.74 8.84 30.75
C LYS A 18 -27.67 7.46 30.08
N THR A 19 -28.71 6.68 30.35
CA THR A 19 -29.18 5.63 29.46
C THR A 19 -29.46 6.24 28.10
N SER A 20 -28.72 5.83 27.08
CA SER A 20 -29.23 5.70 25.71
C SER A 20 -28.42 4.64 25.00
N SER A 21 -28.68 3.39 25.38
CA SER A 21 -28.38 2.18 24.61
C SER A 21 -29.37 2.01 23.44
N GLU A 22 -29.96 3.10 22.94
CA GLU A 22 -30.91 3.10 21.85
C GLU A 22 -30.50 4.23 20.88
N GLU A 23 -30.27 3.84 19.63
CA GLU A 23 -29.98 4.68 18.45
C GLU A 23 -28.54 5.18 18.24
N VAL A 24 -27.57 4.26 18.27
CA VAL A 24 -26.65 4.23 17.12
C VAL A 24 -27.33 3.31 16.11
N LYS A 25 -27.86 3.85 15.02
CA LYS A 25 -28.39 3.03 13.94
C LYS A 25 -27.24 2.15 13.45
N SER A 26 -27.32 0.85 13.71
CA SER A 26 -26.42 -0.11 13.10
C SER A 26 -26.40 0.13 11.58
N LEU A 27 -25.23 0.48 11.05
CA LEU A 27 -25.07 0.80 9.63
C LEU A 27 -25.17 -0.47 8.77
N ASP A 28 -25.89 -0.37 7.66
CA ASP A 28 -26.26 -1.48 6.79
C ASP A 28 -25.07 -2.28 6.26
N ILE A 29 -23.89 -1.66 6.10
CA ILE A 29 -22.66 -2.33 5.60
C ILE A 29 -22.14 -3.44 6.53
N TYR A 30 -22.38 -3.33 7.84
CA TYR A 30 -21.94 -4.32 8.82
C TYR A 30 -23.08 -5.21 9.33
N LYS A 31 -24.29 -5.06 8.77
CA LYS A 31 -25.44 -5.92 9.11
C LYS A 31 -25.32 -7.31 8.54
N ASN A 32 -24.75 -7.44 7.34
CA ASN A 32 -24.72 -8.70 6.61
C ASN A 32 -23.48 -9.55 6.93
N ASP A 33 -22.35 -8.92 7.27
CA ASP A 33 -21.08 -9.63 7.43
C ASP A 33 -20.69 -9.89 8.90
N TYR A 34 -21.42 -9.33 9.87
CA TYR A 34 -21.05 -9.41 11.28
C TYR A 34 -22.24 -9.57 12.21
N SER A 35 -22.04 -10.30 13.31
CA SER A 35 -23.04 -10.54 14.34
C SER A 35 -23.38 -9.26 15.13
N GLU A 36 -24.54 -9.24 15.77
CA GLU A 36 -24.98 -8.13 16.61
C GLU A 36 -24.03 -7.83 17.78
N ALA A 37 -23.39 -8.86 18.33
CA ALA A 37 -22.39 -8.73 19.38
C ALA A 37 -21.11 -8.04 18.88
N GLU A 38 -20.64 -8.38 17.67
CA GLU A 38 -19.49 -7.71 17.04
C GLU A 38 -19.81 -6.26 16.71
N ARG A 39 -21.03 -5.98 16.23
CA ARG A 39 -21.50 -4.60 16.01
C ARG A 39 -21.50 -3.78 17.29
N ASN A 40 -22.00 -4.34 18.39
CA ASN A 40 -22.03 -3.65 19.68
C ASN A 40 -20.65 -3.46 20.30
N ALA A 41 -19.69 -4.35 20.03
CA ALA A 41 -18.32 -4.19 20.49
C ALA A 41 -17.62 -3.00 19.83
N ILE A 42 -17.85 -2.77 18.52
CA ILE A 42 -17.26 -1.65 17.75
C ILE A 42 -17.60 -0.29 18.36
N PHE A 43 -18.85 -0.09 18.76
CA PHE A 43 -19.26 1.18 19.37
C PHE A 43 -18.97 1.25 20.87
N ASN A 44 -18.89 0.11 21.58
CA ASN A 44 -18.68 0.12 23.05
C ASN A 44 -17.21 0.16 23.49
N VAL A 45 -16.24 -0.28 22.66
CA VAL A 45 -14.82 -0.32 23.05
C VAL A 45 -14.23 1.08 23.24
N ASP A 46 -14.68 2.06 22.45
CA ASP A 46 -14.18 3.45 22.53
C ASP A 46 -14.97 4.33 23.52
N LEU A 47 -16.11 3.86 24.04
CA LEU A 47 -16.96 4.56 25.01
C LEU A 47 -16.57 4.32 26.48
N TYR A 48 -15.61 3.43 26.76
CA TYR A 48 -15.16 3.18 28.13
C TYR A 48 -14.28 4.33 28.65
N ASN A 49 -14.98 5.32 29.21
CA ASN A 49 -14.50 6.35 30.12
C ASN A 49 -13.36 5.88 31.04
N ASN A 50 -12.15 6.39 30.81
CA ASN A 50 -11.12 6.51 31.86
C ASN A 50 -10.38 7.87 31.83
N TYR A 51 -10.86 8.86 31.07
CA TYR A 51 -10.26 10.20 31.01
C TYR A 51 -11.17 11.34 31.49
N ASN A 52 -12.28 11.03 32.17
CA ASN A 52 -13.21 12.07 32.65
C ASN A 52 -12.64 12.99 33.75
N ASP A 53 -11.46 12.69 34.30
CA ASP A 53 -10.83 13.51 35.34
C ASP A 53 -9.83 14.53 34.81
N TRP A 54 -9.42 14.47 33.54
CA TRP A 54 -8.45 15.42 33.00
C TRP A 54 -9.15 16.31 31.96
N ASN A 55 -9.24 17.62 32.25
CA ASN A 55 -9.52 18.67 31.27
C ASN A 55 -8.38 18.72 30.22
N ILE A 56 -8.24 17.65 29.43
CA ILE A 56 -7.41 17.63 28.24
C ILE A 56 -8.25 18.34 27.20
N VAL A 57 -7.84 19.56 26.84
CA VAL A 57 -8.14 20.09 25.52
C VAL A 57 -7.58 19.07 24.54
N VAL A 58 -8.43 18.17 24.03
CA VAL A 58 -8.04 17.22 23.00
C VAL A 58 -7.73 18.09 21.79
N ASN A 59 -6.45 18.32 21.56
CA ASN A 59 -5.97 19.02 20.39
C ASN A 59 -6.43 18.19 19.18
N ARG A 60 -7.44 18.69 18.47
CA ARG A 60 -8.21 18.01 17.41
C ARG A 60 -7.36 17.85 16.14
N GLY A 61 -6.39 16.94 16.17
CA GLY A 61 -5.60 16.50 15.02
C GLY A 61 -5.50 14.96 14.95
N PRO A 62 -4.56 14.38 14.16
CA PRO A 62 -4.70 13.34 13.10
C PRO A 62 -5.30 11.96 13.45
N ALA A 63 -6.00 11.82 14.57
CA ALA A 63 -6.45 10.57 15.17
C ALA A 63 -7.82 10.06 14.67
N VAL A 64 -8.38 10.63 13.59
CA VAL A 64 -9.70 10.26 13.04
C VAL A 64 -9.87 8.75 12.78
N MET A 65 -8.78 8.04 12.46
CA MET A 65 -8.77 6.60 12.21
C MET A 65 -8.18 5.77 13.38
N ALA A 66 -7.71 6.41 14.46
CA ALA A 66 -7.07 5.73 15.58
C ALA A 66 -8.11 5.24 16.60
N ASN A 67 -9.03 4.41 16.12
CA ASN A 67 -10.13 3.83 16.88
C ASN A 67 -10.52 2.48 16.27
N SER A 68 -11.34 1.72 16.99
CA SER A 68 -11.71 0.35 16.60
C SER A 68 -12.41 0.27 15.24
N LEU A 69 -13.23 1.27 14.91
CA LEU A 69 -13.87 1.39 13.60
C LEU A 69 -12.83 1.64 12.49
N GLY A 70 -11.86 2.51 12.72
CA GLY A 70 -10.77 2.79 11.80
C GLY A 70 -9.92 1.57 11.49
N ASP A 71 -9.60 0.76 12.49
CA ASP A 71 -8.87 -0.52 12.32
C ASP A 71 -9.65 -1.49 11.43
N ARG A 72 -10.96 -1.57 11.61
CA ARG A 72 -11.82 -2.43 10.80
C ARG A 72 -11.90 -1.96 9.35
N ILE A 73 -12.11 -0.66 9.12
CA ILE A 73 -12.08 -0.07 7.77
C ILE A 73 -10.72 -0.36 7.10
N PHE A 74 -9.62 -0.33 7.85
CA PHE A 74 -8.28 -0.65 7.36
C PHE A 74 -8.11 -2.11 6.92
N GLU A 75 -8.72 -3.06 7.64
CA GLU A 75 -8.75 -4.48 7.26
C GLU A 75 -9.67 -4.72 6.05
N ASP A 76 -10.91 -4.25 6.11
CA ASP A 76 -11.91 -4.49 5.08
C ASP A 76 -11.55 -3.83 3.74
N SER A 77 -10.97 -2.62 3.77
CA SER A 77 -10.44 -1.96 2.56
C SER A 77 -9.33 -2.78 1.91
N SER A 78 -8.52 -3.48 2.69
CA SER A 78 -7.48 -4.37 2.14
C SER A 78 -8.09 -5.55 1.43
N LYS A 79 -9.09 -6.18 2.05
CA LYS A 79 -9.77 -7.35 1.52
C LYS A 79 -10.49 -7.03 0.22
N ILE A 80 -11.35 -6.01 0.20
CA ILE A 80 -12.14 -5.69 -1.00
C ILE A 80 -11.26 -5.26 -2.19
N ILE A 81 -10.16 -4.56 -1.93
CA ILE A 81 -9.21 -4.18 -2.99
C ILE A 81 -8.44 -5.41 -3.49
N GLN A 82 -8.06 -6.34 -2.61
CA GLN A 82 -7.47 -7.61 -3.03
C GLN A 82 -8.42 -8.42 -3.92
N GLU A 83 -9.70 -8.51 -3.53
CA GLU A 83 -10.76 -9.15 -4.32
C GLU A 83 -10.94 -8.46 -5.69
N TYR A 84 -10.80 -7.12 -5.76
CA TYR A 84 -10.80 -6.39 -7.03
C TYR A 84 -9.64 -6.81 -7.95
N PHE A 85 -8.41 -6.87 -7.44
CA PHE A 85 -7.26 -7.30 -8.25
C PHE A 85 -7.38 -8.75 -8.73
N LYS A 86 -8.06 -9.61 -7.96
CA LYS A 86 -8.40 -10.99 -8.34
C LYS A 86 -9.57 -11.09 -9.34
N GLY A 87 -10.24 -9.98 -9.63
CA GLY A 87 -11.41 -9.93 -10.52
C GLY A 87 -12.72 -10.41 -9.87
N GLU A 88 -12.74 -10.58 -8.55
CA GLU A 88 -13.91 -11.01 -7.76
C GLU A 88 -14.84 -9.84 -7.41
N LYS A 89 -14.30 -8.62 -7.40
CA LYS A 89 -15.02 -7.35 -7.20
C LYS A 89 -14.77 -6.39 -8.35
N THR A 90 -15.75 -5.55 -8.61
CA THR A 90 -15.64 -4.45 -9.58
C THR A 90 -15.03 -3.21 -8.94
N ALA A 91 -14.57 -2.27 -9.75
CA ALA A 91 -14.10 -1.00 -9.21
C ALA A 91 -15.26 -0.22 -8.55
N GLU A 92 -16.48 -0.36 -9.08
CA GLU A 92 -17.70 0.21 -8.53
C GLU A 92 -18.02 -0.33 -7.12
N ASP A 93 -17.73 -1.61 -6.85
CA ASP A 93 -17.89 -2.19 -5.51
C ASP A 93 -16.93 -1.52 -4.50
N VAL A 94 -15.68 -1.28 -4.91
CA VAL A 94 -14.68 -0.61 -4.07
C VAL A 94 -15.03 0.87 -3.86
N GLU A 95 -15.45 1.58 -4.91
CA GLU A 95 -15.91 2.98 -4.84
C GLU A 95 -17.08 3.13 -3.86
N LYS A 96 -18.08 2.26 -4.00
CA LYS A 96 -19.25 2.23 -3.11
C LYS A 96 -18.83 2.01 -1.66
N PHE A 97 -17.99 1.01 -1.40
CA PHE A 97 -17.52 0.70 -0.05
C PHE A 97 -16.72 1.87 0.56
N MET A 98 -15.88 2.56 -0.22
CA MET A 98 -15.16 3.75 0.25
C MET A 98 -16.13 4.87 0.64
N SER A 99 -17.14 5.14 -0.19
CA SER A 99 -18.17 6.15 0.09
C SER A 99 -18.91 5.83 1.40
N GLU A 100 -19.34 4.59 1.57
CA GLU A 100 -20.02 4.14 2.79
C GLU A 100 -19.12 4.26 4.03
N CYS A 101 -17.81 4.05 3.89
CA CYS A 101 -16.83 4.26 4.95
C CYS A 101 -16.69 5.74 5.34
N CYS A 102 -16.78 6.67 4.38
CA CYS A 102 -16.80 8.11 4.66
C CYS A 102 -18.03 8.49 5.50
N ASP A 103 -19.23 8.09 5.05
CA ASP A 103 -20.48 8.38 5.74
C ASP A 103 -20.48 7.81 7.16
N LEU A 104 -20.04 6.56 7.29
CA LEU A 104 -19.93 5.86 8.56
C LEU A 104 -18.98 6.57 9.53
N MET A 105 -17.79 6.97 9.08
CA MET A 105 -16.83 7.65 9.93
C MET A 105 -17.31 9.05 10.31
N ILE A 106 -18.02 9.77 9.43
CA ILE A 106 -18.66 11.05 9.75
C ILE A 106 -19.73 10.86 10.83
N GLU A 107 -20.61 9.86 10.69
CA GLU A 107 -21.64 9.55 11.69
C GLU A 107 -21.01 9.18 13.04
N TYR A 108 -20.01 8.29 13.03
CA TYR A 108 -19.30 7.87 14.24
C TYR A 108 -18.62 9.06 14.93
N GLN A 109 -17.85 9.86 14.20
CA GLN A 109 -17.14 11.02 14.74
C GLN A 109 -18.11 12.09 15.26
N THR A 110 -19.26 12.27 14.61
CA THR A 110 -20.32 13.15 15.11
C THR A 110 -20.81 12.65 16.47
N TYR A 111 -21.12 11.36 16.59
CA TYR A 111 -21.67 10.76 17.80
C TYR A 111 -20.70 10.81 18.99
N VAL A 112 -19.41 10.54 18.77
CA VAL A 112 -18.39 10.56 19.85
C VAL A 112 -17.91 11.97 20.20
N THR A 113 -18.28 12.98 19.42
CA THR A 113 -17.95 14.38 19.72
C THR A 113 -18.91 14.94 20.78
N PRO A 114 -18.43 15.60 21.85
CA PRO A 114 -19.27 16.09 22.94
C PRO A 114 -20.40 17.04 22.50
N GLU A 115 -20.15 17.84 21.46
CA GLU A 115 -21.15 18.75 20.87
C GLU A 115 -22.13 18.05 19.92
N ASN A 116 -21.91 16.77 19.61
CA ASN A 116 -22.64 15.96 18.63
C ASN A 116 -22.75 16.63 17.25
N THR A 117 -21.70 17.37 16.86
CA THR A 117 -21.62 18.12 15.59
C THR A 117 -20.17 18.18 15.11
N LEU A 118 -19.96 18.05 13.80
CA LEU A 118 -18.65 18.21 13.15
C LEU A 118 -18.61 19.50 12.31
N SER A 119 -17.46 20.17 12.29
CA SER A 119 -17.21 21.26 11.33
C SER A 119 -16.94 20.71 9.93
N ASP A 120 -17.02 21.57 8.91
CA ASP A 120 -16.67 21.18 7.54
C ASP A 120 -15.20 20.74 7.44
N SER A 121 -14.31 21.40 8.17
CA SER A 121 -12.89 21.02 8.24
C SER A 121 -12.69 19.61 8.83
N ASP A 122 -13.49 19.21 9.82
CA ASP A 122 -13.41 17.87 10.40
C ASP A 122 -13.86 16.81 9.38
N LYS A 123 -14.93 17.11 8.63
CA LYS A 123 -15.44 16.23 7.56
C LYS A 123 -14.45 16.11 6.40
N GLU A 124 -13.82 17.20 5.99
CA GLU A 124 -12.74 17.17 4.99
C GLU A 124 -11.58 16.27 5.44
N GLU A 125 -11.17 16.37 6.71
CA GLU A 125 -10.12 15.51 7.27
C GLU A 125 -10.53 14.04 7.27
N ILE A 126 -11.78 13.73 7.63
CA ILE A 126 -12.33 12.36 7.59
C ILE A 126 -12.29 11.80 6.17
N ILE A 127 -12.87 12.52 5.20
CA ILE A 127 -12.92 12.06 3.80
C ILE A 127 -11.49 11.93 3.24
N GLY A 128 -10.61 12.88 3.55
CA GLY A 128 -9.19 12.84 3.18
C GLY A 128 -8.44 11.64 3.77
N ALA A 129 -8.72 11.28 5.02
CA ALA A 129 -8.12 10.12 5.68
C ALA A 129 -8.59 8.79 5.07
N ILE A 130 -9.89 8.66 4.78
CA ILE A 130 -10.46 7.48 4.12
C ILE A 130 -9.91 7.35 2.69
N TYR A 131 -9.93 8.41 1.89
CA TYR A 131 -9.34 8.39 0.56
C TYR A 131 -7.85 8.01 0.58
N SER A 132 -7.09 8.59 1.51
CA SER A 132 -5.66 8.29 1.69
C SER A 132 -5.43 6.81 2.01
N LEU A 133 -6.27 6.22 2.86
CA LEU A 133 -6.24 4.79 3.18
C LEU A 133 -6.48 3.94 1.92
N PHE A 134 -7.56 4.20 1.18
CA PHE A 134 -7.91 3.42 0.00
C PHE A 134 -6.85 3.56 -1.10
N SER A 135 -6.29 4.75 -1.29
CA SER A 135 -5.19 4.99 -2.24
C SER A 135 -3.95 4.18 -1.87
N PHE A 136 -3.56 4.21 -0.59
CA PHE A 136 -2.47 3.39 -0.07
C PHE A 136 -2.73 1.89 -0.25
N ARG A 137 -3.93 1.42 0.06
CA ARG A 137 -4.30 -0.01 -0.10
C ARG A 137 -4.34 -0.43 -1.56
N ASN A 138 -4.82 0.40 -2.46
CA ASN A 138 -4.77 0.13 -3.90
C ASN A 138 -3.33 -0.15 -4.34
N THR A 139 -2.40 0.73 -3.94
CA THR A 139 -0.96 0.59 -4.25
C THR A 139 -0.36 -0.68 -3.64
N VAL A 140 -0.58 -0.93 -2.34
CA VAL A 140 -0.02 -2.10 -1.65
C VAL A 140 -0.59 -3.41 -2.20
N GLN A 141 -1.91 -3.50 -2.39
CA GLN A 141 -2.56 -4.73 -2.85
C GLN A 141 -2.26 -5.01 -4.32
N GLY A 142 -2.13 -3.99 -5.17
CA GLY A 142 -1.70 -4.17 -6.55
C GLY A 142 -0.30 -4.78 -6.64
N VAL A 143 0.66 -4.25 -5.88
CA VAL A 143 2.03 -4.80 -5.83
C VAL A 143 2.05 -6.20 -5.19
N ALA A 144 1.24 -6.43 -4.14
CA ALA A 144 1.11 -7.76 -3.53
C ALA A 144 0.55 -8.79 -4.51
N TYR A 145 -0.47 -8.42 -5.30
CA TYR A 145 -1.04 -9.29 -6.32
C TYR A 145 -0.04 -9.59 -7.44
N CYS A 146 0.74 -8.59 -7.88
CA CYS A 146 1.86 -8.81 -8.79
C CYS A 146 2.86 -9.83 -8.22
N SER A 147 3.23 -9.72 -6.95
CA SER A 147 4.08 -10.70 -6.28
C SER A 147 3.44 -12.10 -6.18
N GLU A 148 2.12 -12.19 -5.97
CA GLU A 148 1.36 -13.46 -5.99
C GLU A 148 1.46 -14.15 -7.36
N LEU A 149 1.23 -13.41 -8.45
CA LEU A 149 1.39 -13.92 -9.82
C LEU A 149 2.82 -14.39 -10.09
N GLY A 150 3.81 -13.62 -9.66
CA GLY A 150 5.22 -13.97 -9.75
C GLY A 150 5.57 -15.25 -8.98
N ASN A 151 5.01 -15.43 -7.78
CA ASN A 151 5.18 -16.66 -6.99
C ASN A 151 4.68 -17.89 -7.74
N GLU A 152 3.50 -17.82 -8.37
CA GLU A 152 2.95 -18.93 -9.13
C GLU A 152 3.78 -19.26 -10.39
N LEU A 153 4.29 -18.24 -11.08
CA LEU A 153 5.20 -18.43 -12.21
C LEU A 153 6.54 -19.04 -11.77
N ASN A 154 7.09 -18.60 -10.64
CA ASN A 154 8.36 -19.09 -10.12
C ASN A 154 8.33 -20.59 -9.77
N LYS A 155 7.17 -21.13 -9.35
CA LYS A 155 7.00 -22.58 -9.08
C LYS A 155 7.24 -23.48 -10.30
N GLN A 156 7.25 -22.92 -11.52
CA GLN A 156 7.54 -23.66 -12.75
C GLN A 156 9.02 -23.96 -12.92
N TYR A 157 9.90 -23.27 -12.17
CA TYR A 157 11.34 -23.51 -12.18
C TYR A 157 11.74 -24.59 -11.18
N GLU A 158 12.77 -25.38 -11.50
CA GLU A 158 13.22 -26.50 -10.65
C GLU A 158 13.63 -26.08 -9.23
N SER A 159 14.04 -24.82 -9.05
CA SER A 159 14.35 -24.24 -7.74
C SER A 159 13.31 -23.20 -7.32
N ASN A 160 12.63 -23.45 -6.21
CA ASN A 160 11.74 -22.48 -5.56
C ASN A 160 12.52 -21.41 -4.77
N ASP A 161 13.73 -21.04 -5.23
CA ASP A 161 14.49 -19.94 -4.64
C ASP A 161 13.65 -18.64 -4.70
N THR A 162 13.72 -17.86 -3.63
CA THR A 162 13.02 -16.59 -3.44
C THR A 162 13.72 -15.43 -4.14
N ASN A 163 14.89 -15.65 -4.72
CA ASN A 163 15.64 -14.65 -5.48
C ASN A 163 15.07 -14.48 -6.91
N TYR A 164 13.84 -14.00 -7.00
CA TYR A 164 13.21 -13.66 -8.27
C TYR A 164 12.41 -12.36 -8.11
N VAL A 165 11.98 -11.81 -9.25
CA VAL A 165 11.12 -10.64 -9.30
C VAL A 165 10.19 -10.75 -10.50
N TYR A 166 8.96 -10.29 -10.33
CA TYR A 166 7.96 -10.23 -11.37
C TYR A 166 7.36 -8.84 -11.46
N TYR A 167 7.12 -8.37 -12.68
CA TYR A 167 6.40 -7.14 -12.99
C TYR A 167 5.31 -7.44 -14.01
N ASP A 168 4.14 -6.85 -13.81
CA ASP A 168 2.99 -7.00 -14.70
C ASP A 168 2.35 -5.64 -14.97
N ALA A 169 2.46 -5.17 -16.23
CA ALA A 169 1.88 -3.90 -16.63
C ALA A 169 0.34 -3.93 -16.54
N ASP A 170 -0.31 -5.07 -16.72
CA ASP A 170 -1.77 -5.14 -16.64
C ASP A 170 -2.25 -4.86 -15.20
N VAL A 171 -1.49 -5.33 -14.21
CA VAL A 171 -1.75 -5.00 -12.80
C VAL A 171 -1.52 -3.51 -12.52
N TYR A 172 -0.48 -2.90 -13.12
CA TYR A 172 -0.29 -1.45 -13.06
C TYR A 172 -1.50 -0.68 -13.65
N TYR A 173 -2.04 -1.12 -14.80
CA TYR A 173 -3.20 -0.45 -15.41
C TYR A 173 -4.48 -0.66 -14.59
N ASN A 174 -4.68 -1.83 -13.97
CA ASN A 174 -5.79 -2.07 -13.04
C ASN A 174 -5.68 -1.16 -11.80
N TRP A 175 -4.48 -0.98 -11.26
CA TRP A 175 -4.21 -0.03 -10.17
C TRP A 175 -4.51 1.41 -10.59
N LYS A 176 -4.04 1.83 -11.78
CA LYS A 176 -4.22 3.19 -12.31
C LYS A 176 -5.71 3.50 -12.53
N GLN A 177 -6.47 2.54 -13.05
CA GLN A 177 -7.92 2.67 -13.23
C GLN A 177 -8.63 2.84 -11.89
N LEU A 178 -8.34 1.99 -10.90
CA LEU A 178 -8.95 2.11 -9.58
C LEU A 178 -8.55 3.41 -8.88
N SER A 179 -7.30 3.86 -9.02
CA SER A 179 -6.82 5.13 -8.46
C SER A 179 -7.66 6.32 -8.98
N GLN A 180 -7.89 6.41 -10.29
CA GLN A 180 -8.72 7.46 -10.89
C GLN A 180 -10.17 7.45 -10.37
N LYS A 181 -10.71 6.24 -10.20
CA LYS A 181 -12.06 6.02 -9.66
C LYS A 181 -12.18 6.43 -8.19
N LEU A 182 -11.23 6.02 -7.35
CA LEU A 182 -11.16 6.43 -5.93
C LEU A 182 -11.08 7.96 -5.80
N THR A 183 -10.25 8.63 -6.61
CA THR A 183 -10.17 10.10 -6.60
C THR A 183 -11.51 10.74 -6.99
N SER A 184 -12.14 10.24 -8.06
CA SER A 184 -13.42 10.76 -8.53
C SER A 184 -14.54 10.56 -7.49
N SER A 185 -14.59 9.36 -6.89
CA SER A 185 -15.56 9.02 -5.85
C SER A 185 -15.36 9.85 -4.59
N ALA A 186 -14.12 10.10 -4.16
CA ALA A 186 -13.86 10.91 -2.97
C ALA A 186 -14.24 12.38 -3.19
N ASN A 187 -13.94 12.94 -4.36
CA ASN A 187 -14.40 14.30 -4.71
C ASN A 187 -15.93 14.40 -4.75
N LYS A 188 -16.62 13.36 -5.23
CA LYS A 188 -18.08 13.31 -5.20
C LYS A 188 -18.62 13.29 -3.76
N VAL A 189 -18.02 12.50 -2.87
CA VAL A 189 -18.42 12.49 -1.45
C VAL A 189 -18.24 13.86 -0.81
N VAL A 190 -17.16 14.58 -1.14
CA VAL A 190 -16.97 15.96 -0.68
C VAL A 190 -18.11 16.86 -1.15
N ASP A 191 -18.46 16.82 -2.44
CA ASP A 191 -19.56 17.64 -2.98
C ASP A 191 -20.91 17.27 -2.32
N ASP A 192 -21.21 15.98 -2.17
CA ASP A 192 -22.43 15.49 -1.55
C ASP A 192 -22.55 15.88 -0.06
N VAL A 193 -21.44 15.90 0.69
CA VAL A 193 -21.40 16.16 2.14
C VAL A 193 -21.24 17.65 2.48
N LEU A 194 -20.48 18.39 1.67
CA LEU A 194 -20.05 19.78 1.97
C LEU A 194 -20.65 20.80 1.01
N GLY A 195 -21.13 20.39 -0.17
CA GLY A 195 -21.71 21.27 -1.19
C GLY A 195 -20.68 22.08 -1.97
N TYR A 196 -19.41 21.65 -1.99
CA TYR A 196 -18.35 22.25 -2.81
C TYR A 196 -17.26 21.23 -3.17
N GLU A 197 -16.51 21.54 -4.24
CA GLU A 197 -15.38 20.72 -4.68
C GLU A 197 -14.07 21.11 -3.97
N ILE A 198 -13.29 20.10 -3.58
CA ILE A 198 -11.92 20.27 -3.10
C ILE A 198 -10.94 19.43 -3.92
N ASN A 199 -9.66 19.76 -3.84
CA ASN A 199 -8.62 18.84 -4.28
C ASN A 199 -8.30 17.84 -3.15
N ILE A 200 -8.92 16.65 -3.20
CA ILE A 200 -8.78 15.65 -2.13
C ILE A 200 -7.33 15.19 -1.93
N ILE A 201 -6.51 15.16 -2.99
CA ILE A 201 -5.10 14.76 -2.94
C ILE A 201 -4.28 15.70 -2.03
N LYS A 202 -4.62 16.99 -1.99
CA LYS A 202 -3.95 17.95 -1.09
C LYS A 202 -4.33 17.77 0.39
N HIS A 203 -5.47 17.15 0.64
CA HIS A 203 -6.02 16.91 1.98
C HIS A 203 -5.72 15.49 2.48
N SER A 204 -5.24 14.60 1.61
CA SER A 204 -4.84 13.24 1.92
C SER A 204 -3.38 13.17 2.40
N LYS A 205 -3.14 13.45 3.68
CA LYS A 205 -1.77 13.47 4.26
C LYS A 205 -1.44 12.27 5.16
N LYS A 206 -2.39 11.35 5.35
CA LYS A 206 -2.27 10.31 6.38
C LYS A 206 -1.42 9.12 5.96
N TYR A 207 -1.62 8.63 4.74
CA TYR A 207 -0.86 7.54 4.15
C TYR A 207 -0.13 8.02 2.89
N PRO A 208 1.17 7.74 2.76
CA PRO A 208 1.94 8.15 1.59
C PRO A 208 1.44 7.41 0.34
N ASP A 209 0.99 8.15 -0.67
CA ASP A 209 0.74 7.58 -1.99
C ASP A 209 2.07 7.48 -2.75
N ASN A 210 2.71 6.32 -2.61
CA ASN A 210 3.97 6.07 -3.29
C ASN A 210 3.77 5.84 -4.80
N GLY A 211 2.56 5.58 -5.29
CA GLY A 211 2.37 5.09 -6.65
C GLY A 211 2.87 3.65 -6.84
N PHE A 212 2.34 2.96 -7.85
CA PHE A 212 2.58 1.53 -8.06
C PHE A 212 4.06 1.17 -8.26
N ASN A 213 4.72 1.82 -9.22
CA ASN A 213 6.11 1.50 -9.58
C ASN A 213 7.10 1.79 -8.46
N LEU A 214 6.88 2.87 -7.70
CA LEU A 214 7.73 3.19 -6.55
C LEU A 214 7.55 2.15 -5.43
N GLN A 215 6.31 1.72 -5.19
CA GLN A 215 6.03 0.67 -4.21
C GLN A 215 6.61 -0.68 -4.65
N TRP A 216 6.53 -1.01 -5.94
CA TRP A 216 7.17 -2.20 -6.52
C TRP A 216 8.70 -2.15 -6.37
N ASN A 217 9.31 -0.97 -6.57
CA ASN A 217 10.73 -0.72 -6.39
C ASN A 217 11.22 -0.77 -4.93
N PHE A 218 10.31 -0.73 -3.95
CA PHE A 218 10.68 -0.54 -2.55
C PHE A 218 11.56 -1.69 -2.04
N ASP A 219 11.27 -2.93 -2.44
CA ASP A 219 12.08 -4.08 -2.04
C ASP A 219 13.49 -4.05 -2.65
N ALA A 220 13.66 -3.48 -3.85
CA ALA A 220 14.99 -3.25 -4.42
C ALA A 220 15.79 -2.25 -3.56
N ALA A 221 15.16 -1.16 -3.14
CA ALA A 221 15.76 -0.13 -2.28
C ALA A 221 16.08 -0.62 -0.86
N LEU A 222 15.39 -1.66 -0.38
CA LEU A 222 15.73 -2.36 0.86
C LEU A 222 16.78 -3.46 0.67
N GLY A 223 17.30 -3.60 -0.55
CA GLY A 223 18.19 -4.69 -0.92
C GLY A 223 17.53 -6.03 -0.61
N LYS A 224 16.27 -6.25 -1.03
CA LYS A 224 15.48 -7.50 -0.92
C LYS A 224 15.10 -8.09 -2.29
N GLN A 225 15.09 -7.27 -3.34
CA GLN A 225 14.77 -7.68 -4.71
C GLN A 225 16.02 -7.82 -5.59
N VAL A 226 15.83 -8.32 -6.82
CA VAL A 226 16.85 -8.60 -7.85
C VAL A 226 16.60 -7.82 -9.16
N ALA A 227 15.77 -6.77 -9.08
CA ALA A 227 15.60 -5.79 -10.15
C ALA A 227 15.16 -4.44 -9.57
N SER A 228 15.26 -3.37 -10.35
CA SER A 228 14.72 -2.05 -10.02
C SER A 228 14.40 -1.25 -11.28
N LEU A 229 13.48 -0.29 -11.15
CA LEU A 229 13.24 0.79 -12.09
C LEU A 229 14.11 2.01 -11.77
N LEU A 230 14.70 2.63 -12.79
CA LEU A 230 15.48 3.87 -12.67
C LEU A 230 14.58 5.10 -12.53
N ASP A 231 13.49 5.12 -13.29
CA ASP A 231 12.40 6.09 -13.21
C ASP A 231 11.14 5.36 -12.75
N THR A 232 10.53 5.79 -11.64
CA THR A 232 9.28 5.19 -11.15
C THR A 232 8.04 5.91 -11.68
N ASP A 233 8.20 7.07 -12.32
CA ASP A 233 7.09 7.81 -12.95
C ASP A 233 6.76 7.28 -14.34
N ILE A 234 7.64 6.45 -14.91
CA ILE A 234 7.46 5.90 -16.25
C ILE A 234 6.22 4.99 -16.32
N GLU A 235 5.42 5.19 -17.36
CA GLU A 235 4.28 4.33 -17.64
C GLU A 235 4.73 3.09 -18.44
N PRO A 236 4.43 1.86 -17.97
CA PRO A 236 4.79 0.65 -18.68
C PRO A 236 3.98 0.49 -19.99
N PRO A 237 4.53 -0.15 -21.02
CA PRO A 237 3.78 -0.57 -22.20
C PRO A 237 2.68 -1.57 -21.82
N LYS A 238 1.49 -1.44 -22.43
CA LYS A 238 0.38 -2.39 -22.19
C LYS A 238 0.78 -3.81 -22.59
N GLY A 239 0.39 -4.79 -21.78
CA GLY A 239 0.74 -6.19 -22.00
C GLY A 239 2.21 -6.52 -21.77
N PHE A 240 3.03 -5.58 -21.29
CA PHE A 240 4.41 -5.87 -20.91
C PHE A 240 4.46 -6.58 -19.56
N LYS A 241 5.20 -7.68 -19.47
CA LYS A 241 5.46 -8.38 -18.21
C LYS A 241 6.89 -8.89 -18.22
N PHE A 242 7.49 -9.06 -17.05
CA PHE A 242 8.72 -9.84 -16.98
C PHE A 242 8.85 -10.60 -15.66
N LEU A 243 9.53 -11.73 -15.74
CA LEU A 243 9.99 -12.52 -14.60
C LEU A 243 11.50 -12.68 -14.72
N PHE A 244 12.25 -12.16 -13.76
CA PHE A 244 13.69 -12.38 -13.68
C PHE A 244 14.01 -13.23 -12.45
N LYS A 245 14.84 -14.26 -12.63
CA LYS A 245 15.27 -15.14 -11.55
C LYS A 245 16.79 -15.17 -11.45
N ASP A 246 17.30 -14.84 -10.27
CA ASP A 246 18.70 -15.07 -9.93
C ASP A 246 18.88 -16.56 -9.59
N MET A 247 19.53 -17.27 -10.51
CA MET A 247 19.86 -18.68 -10.31
C MET A 247 21.27 -18.75 -9.76
N SER A 248 21.42 -18.72 -8.45
CA SER A 248 22.71 -18.78 -7.74
C SER A 248 23.51 -20.10 -7.90
N ARG A 249 23.37 -20.82 -9.03
CA ARG A 249 24.29 -21.87 -9.47
C ARG A 249 25.27 -21.28 -10.47
N ALA A 250 26.38 -20.76 -9.95
CA ALA A 250 27.50 -20.39 -10.80
C ALA A 250 28.17 -21.65 -11.35
N ASP A 251 28.36 -21.70 -12.66
CA ASP A 251 29.28 -22.68 -13.24
C ASP A 251 30.69 -22.24 -12.87
N ASN A 252 31.46 -23.13 -12.24
CA ASN A 252 32.87 -22.89 -11.94
C ASN A 252 33.63 -22.81 -13.26
N MET A 253 33.77 -21.59 -13.80
CA MET A 253 34.56 -21.34 -15.00
C MET A 253 35.88 -20.65 -14.65
N THR A 254 36.93 -21.04 -15.38
CA THR A 254 38.33 -20.67 -15.19
C THR A 254 38.59 -19.16 -15.29
N ASP A 255 37.65 -18.38 -15.83
CA ASP A 255 37.81 -16.94 -16.11
C ASP A 255 36.96 -16.00 -15.24
N GLY A 256 36.16 -16.53 -14.32
CA GLY A 256 35.24 -15.77 -13.46
C GLY A 256 33.95 -16.55 -13.21
N LEU A 257 33.24 -16.26 -12.12
CA LEU A 257 31.95 -16.88 -11.82
C LEU A 257 30.90 -16.19 -12.71
N MET A 258 30.41 -16.87 -13.74
CA MET A 258 29.25 -16.44 -14.52
C MET A 258 28.00 -17.08 -13.94
N ILE A 259 26.95 -16.29 -13.74
CA ILE A 259 25.64 -16.79 -13.37
C ILE A 259 24.71 -16.69 -14.58
N HIS A 260 23.96 -17.75 -14.84
CA HIS A 260 22.96 -17.83 -15.89
C HIS A 260 21.55 -17.68 -15.30
N CYS A 261 20.99 -16.48 -15.42
CA CYS A 261 19.69 -16.10 -14.88
C CYS A 261 18.59 -16.20 -15.94
N PRO A 262 17.53 -17.00 -15.70
CA PRO A 262 16.33 -16.99 -16.52
C PRO A 262 15.66 -15.61 -16.47
N LEU A 263 15.30 -15.11 -17.65
CA LEU A 263 14.44 -13.96 -17.84
C LEU A 263 13.32 -14.37 -18.78
N ARG A 264 12.08 -14.22 -18.35
CA ARG A 264 10.91 -14.36 -19.21
C ARG A 264 10.30 -12.99 -19.44
N ILE A 265 10.06 -12.61 -20.69
CA ILE A 265 9.42 -11.35 -21.07
C ILE A 265 8.14 -11.64 -21.84
N TRP A 266 7.11 -10.85 -21.55
CA TRP A 266 5.90 -10.77 -22.34
C TRP A 266 5.81 -9.38 -22.99
N SER A 267 5.45 -9.34 -24.26
CA SER A 267 5.19 -8.14 -25.06
C SER A 267 3.89 -8.36 -25.81
N GLY A 268 2.78 -7.98 -25.17
CA GLY A 268 1.45 -8.36 -25.63
C GLY A 268 1.28 -9.88 -25.62
N ASP A 269 1.00 -10.47 -26.79
CA ASP A 269 0.82 -11.91 -26.94
C ASP A 269 2.14 -12.69 -27.11
N LEU A 270 3.26 -11.98 -27.29
CA LEU A 270 4.58 -12.60 -27.47
C LEU A 270 5.17 -12.96 -26.11
N VAL A 271 5.72 -14.16 -26.00
CA VAL A 271 6.40 -14.67 -24.80
C VAL A 271 7.75 -15.22 -25.20
N ASP A 272 8.81 -14.66 -24.60
CA ASP A 272 10.18 -15.09 -24.81
C ASP A 272 10.81 -15.49 -23.48
N GLU A 273 11.60 -16.56 -23.50
CA GLU A 273 12.44 -16.97 -22.38
C GLU A 273 13.91 -16.92 -22.77
N LEU A 274 14.69 -16.30 -21.90
CA LEU A 274 16.06 -15.89 -22.12
C LEU A 274 16.93 -16.37 -20.97
N THR A 275 18.18 -16.64 -21.29
CA THR A 275 19.24 -16.75 -20.29
C THR A 275 20.10 -15.50 -20.34
N ILE A 276 20.05 -14.71 -19.27
CA ILE A 276 20.96 -13.59 -19.04
C ILE A 276 22.19 -14.11 -18.32
N SER A 277 23.37 -13.77 -18.82
CA SER A 277 24.63 -14.11 -18.17
C SER A 277 25.14 -12.89 -17.41
N LEU A 278 25.25 -13.01 -16.08
CA LEU A 278 25.76 -11.96 -15.20
C LEU A 278 27.13 -12.36 -14.65
N SER A 279 28.13 -11.50 -14.85
CA SER A 279 29.49 -11.72 -14.35
C SER A 279 29.59 -11.36 -12.87
N LEU A 280 29.94 -12.32 -12.02
CA LEU A 280 30.27 -12.04 -10.62
C LEU A 280 31.74 -11.63 -10.45
N PRO A 281 32.06 -10.80 -9.43
CA PRO A 281 33.44 -10.53 -9.06
C PRO A 281 34.20 -11.81 -8.72
N LYS A 282 35.48 -11.88 -9.08
CA LYS A 282 36.40 -12.89 -8.55
C LYS A 282 36.59 -12.66 -7.05
N ALA A 283 36.74 -13.75 -6.28
CA ALA A 283 36.98 -13.64 -4.85
C ALA A 283 38.23 -12.77 -4.58
N GLY A 284 38.07 -11.70 -3.78
CA GLY A 284 39.13 -10.75 -3.43
C GLY A 284 39.06 -9.39 -4.13
N ASP A 285 38.17 -9.22 -5.12
CA ASP A 285 37.97 -7.93 -5.79
C ASP A 285 36.80 -7.17 -5.16
N ALA A 286 37.09 -6.35 -4.15
CA ALA A 286 36.08 -5.62 -3.38
C ALA A 286 35.42 -4.49 -4.19
N ASP A 287 36.09 -4.00 -5.23
CA ASP A 287 35.71 -2.81 -6.00
C ASP A 287 34.94 -3.14 -7.29
N TYR A 288 34.86 -4.43 -7.68
CA TYR A 288 34.18 -4.83 -8.91
C TYR A 288 32.65 -4.93 -8.73
N LEU A 289 31.93 -4.01 -9.37
CA LEU A 289 30.46 -3.98 -9.50
C LEU A 289 30.00 -4.94 -10.62
N GLY A 290 30.21 -6.23 -10.42
CA GLY A 290 29.64 -7.28 -11.26
C GLY A 290 28.20 -7.64 -10.86
N GLY A 291 27.50 -8.39 -11.70
CA GLY A 291 26.25 -9.02 -11.33
C GLY A 291 25.00 -8.18 -11.58
N PHE A 292 25.03 -7.24 -12.51
CA PHE A 292 23.87 -6.48 -12.98
C PHE A 292 23.86 -6.34 -14.51
N MET A 293 22.68 -6.06 -15.08
CA MET A 293 22.46 -5.75 -16.49
C MET A 293 21.31 -4.75 -16.62
N ASN A 294 21.41 -3.80 -17.55
CA ASN A 294 20.25 -3.00 -17.97
C ASN A 294 19.52 -3.75 -19.08
N LEU A 295 18.19 -3.87 -19.01
CA LEU A 295 17.44 -4.60 -20.03
C LEU A 295 17.44 -3.92 -21.41
N GLU A 296 17.92 -2.67 -21.53
CA GLU A 296 18.22 -2.04 -22.83
C GLU A 296 19.18 -2.87 -23.69
N GLU A 297 20.06 -3.67 -23.07
CA GLU A 297 21.02 -4.53 -23.78
C GLU A 297 20.32 -5.60 -24.64
N LEU A 298 19.01 -5.82 -24.42
CA LEU A 298 18.18 -6.70 -25.24
C LEU A 298 17.73 -6.09 -26.58
N GLN A 299 18.00 -4.80 -26.84
CA GLN A 299 17.55 -4.08 -28.04
C GLN A 299 17.87 -4.80 -29.35
N ASN A 300 19.06 -5.39 -29.46
CA ASN A 300 19.52 -6.04 -30.69
C ASN A 300 19.06 -7.49 -30.80
N LYS A 301 18.43 -8.05 -29.76
CA LYS A 301 17.95 -9.43 -29.75
C LYS A 301 16.48 -9.54 -30.21
N TYR A 302 15.71 -8.45 -30.12
CA TYR A 302 14.27 -8.46 -30.36
C TYR A 302 13.76 -7.18 -31.03
N ASN A 303 12.66 -7.30 -31.76
CA ASN A 303 11.92 -6.17 -32.32
C ASN A 303 10.96 -5.57 -31.29
N PHE A 304 11.50 -5.02 -30.21
CA PHE A 304 10.69 -4.21 -29.28
C PHE A 304 10.20 -2.94 -30.00
N SER A 305 8.98 -2.52 -29.71
CA SER A 305 8.53 -1.20 -30.10
C SER A 305 9.36 -0.13 -29.37
N ASN A 306 9.40 1.10 -29.91
CA ASN A 306 10.11 2.21 -29.26
C ASN A 306 9.66 2.43 -27.81
N LYS A 307 8.36 2.25 -27.52
CA LYS A 307 7.81 2.39 -26.17
C LYS A 307 8.32 1.31 -25.22
N GLU A 308 8.39 0.06 -25.69
CA GLU A 308 8.94 -1.04 -24.88
C GLU A 308 10.41 -0.87 -24.65
N TYR A 309 11.16 -0.50 -25.69
CA TYR A 309 12.58 -0.22 -25.54
C TYR A 309 12.84 0.92 -24.54
N ASP A 310 12.08 2.01 -24.60
CA ASP A 310 12.19 3.10 -23.62
C ASP A 310 11.85 2.66 -22.20
N PHE A 311 10.91 1.73 -22.02
CA PHE A 311 10.64 1.13 -20.72
C PHE A 311 11.77 0.19 -20.25
N LEU A 312 12.32 -0.66 -21.13
CA LEU A 312 13.42 -1.57 -20.81
C LEU A 312 14.68 -0.84 -20.34
N LYS A 313 14.98 0.34 -20.90
CA LYS A 313 16.08 1.21 -20.43
C LYS A 313 15.98 1.58 -18.96
N ASN A 314 14.77 1.57 -18.43
CA ASN A 314 14.53 1.89 -17.04
C ASN A 314 14.64 0.66 -16.14
N ILE A 315 14.72 -0.56 -16.67
CA ILE A 315 14.80 -1.78 -15.86
C ILE A 315 16.24 -2.23 -15.74
N GLN A 316 16.70 -2.34 -14.49
CA GLN A 316 17.93 -3.02 -14.14
C GLN A 316 17.60 -4.34 -13.48
N VAL A 317 18.25 -5.42 -13.91
CA VAL A 317 18.21 -6.72 -13.24
C VAL A 317 19.58 -7.01 -12.66
N PHE A 318 19.62 -7.64 -11.49
CA PHE A 318 20.86 -7.85 -10.77
C PHE A 318 20.78 -9.01 -9.78
N THR A 319 21.92 -9.62 -9.52
CA THR A 319 22.06 -10.68 -8.52
C THR A 319 21.74 -10.15 -7.12
N ARG A 320 21.32 -11.07 -6.23
CA ARG A 320 21.08 -10.79 -4.82
C ARG A 320 22.29 -10.14 -4.14
N LEU A 321 23.49 -10.60 -4.50
CA LEU A 321 24.76 -10.07 -4.00
C LEU A 321 24.95 -8.59 -4.35
N TYR A 322 24.64 -8.21 -5.59
CA TYR A 322 24.70 -6.82 -6.03
C TYR A 322 23.71 -5.95 -5.26
N GLY A 323 22.46 -6.39 -5.12
CA GLY A 323 21.42 -5.66 -4.40
C GLY A 323 21.77 -5.40 -2.93
N VAL A 324 22.35 -6.38 -2.25
CA VAL A 324 22.80 -6.23 -0.85
C VAL A 324 23.97 -5.25 -0.73
N LYS A 325 24.96 -5.30 -1.64
CA LYS A 325 26.11 -4.39 -1.61
C LYS A 325 25.75 -2.95 -1.94
N ASN A 326 24.77 -2.74 -2.82
CA ASN A 326 24.40 -1.42 -3.35
C ASN A 326 23.12 -0.85 -2.74
N TYR A 327 22.61 -1.44 -1.65
CA TYR A 327 21.33 -1.02 -1.06
C TYR A 327 21.31 0.48 -0.70
N ASP A 328 22.42 1.06 -0.24
CA ASP A 328 22.50 2.51 0.07
C ASP A 328 22.32 3.39 -1.16
N SER A 329 22.89 2.99 -2.31
CA SER A 329 22.73 3.70 -3.59
C SER A 329 21.30 3.61 -4.11
N LEU A 330 20.72 2.40 -4.09
CA LEU A 330 19.34 2.14 -4.50
C LEU A 330 18.35 2.92 -3.61
N ARG A 331 18.59 2.93 -2.30
CA ARG A 331 17.80 3.70 -1.33
C ARG A 331 17.88 5.20 -1.55
N ASN A 332 19.06 5.74 -1.89
CA ASN A 332 19.22 7.16 -2.16
C ASN A 332 18.48 7.58 -3.45
N THR A 333 18.48 6.72 -4.46
CA THR A 333 17.69 6.92 -5.70
C THR A 333 16.20 6.97 -5.37
N LEU A 334 15.70 6.01 -4.58
CA LEU A 334 14.30 5.97 -4.15
C LEU A 334 13.91 7.21 -3.33
N LYS A 335 14.76 7.66 -2.39
CA LYS A 335 14.53 8.88 -1.60
C LYS A 335 14.47 10.14 -2.47
N ALA A 336 15.32 10.23 -3.48
CA ALA A 336 15.32 11.37 -4.39
C ALA A 336 14.01 11.45 -5.18
N VAL A 337 13.43 10.31 -5.56
CA VAL A 337 12.12 10.25 -6.22
C VAL A 337 10.99 10.55 -5.23
N GLN A 338 10.99 9.96 -4.04
CA GLN A 338 10.00 10.27 -2.99
C GLN A 338 9.93 11.78 -2.71
N ASN A 339 11.08 12.45 -2.58
CA ASN A 339 11.13 13.89 -2.33
C ASN A 339 10.56 14.75 -3.47
N LYS A 340 10.42 14.23 -4.69
CA LYS A 340 9.70 14.92 -5.78
C LYS A 340 8.17 14.85 -5.62
N HIS A 341 7.64 13.81 -4.98
CA HIS A 341 6.20 13.61 -4.80
C HIS A 341 5.63 14.32 -3.55
N PHE A 342 6.48 14.68 -2.59
CA PHE A 342 6.07 15.37 -1.36
C PHE A 342 6.30 16.90 -1.37
N ASN A 343 6.83 17.46 -2.47
CA ASN A 343 6.93 18.91 -2.71
C ASN A 343 5.97 19.32 -3.82
#